data_AF-A0A9W9CHW9-F1
#
_entry.id   AF-A0A9W9CHW9-F1
#
_cell.length_a   1.000
_cell.length_b   1.000
_cell.length_c   1.000
_cell.angle_alpha   90.00
_cell.angle_beta   90.00
_cell.angle_gamma   90.00
#
_symmetry.space_group_name_H-M   'P 1'
#
loop_
_entity.id
_entity.type
_entity.pdbx_description
1 polymer ?
#
loop_
_entity_poly.entity_id
_entity_poly.type
_entity_poly.pdbx_seq_one_letter_code
_entity_poly.pdbx_strand_id
1 'polypeptide(L)'
;MSKQVQNDHFSRDEVLELLNAAQVEVGRRYADTPHLREYLLTGLQQGKEDCDERHHMQILHEQMRDERRGLDAYNKHRMGKAAHHYYKNMPKSKDDVEYDEADNIPEQLEWFPLRNIVAGRGINVTAEPIYQLPGTVEHNQEFSGRTYLAANTISAQNTPPAKAADDKDTPSKKKTGRAASNYDKLVDAPSAYLGFPRGNITLAELTAFLPQSIKSWDVIDRALFNGAMSVTFAGMINHFRVMPNGPIGNNSIYRMMKGPMDKRALQDDTYDRWSVSAHQKLEMPDGFDPSSVSVAGFRTPINYNKREAAAAAQEPAPTILFRDLIKGVKVMPSGHDALDLTRCVQYSIDHPEQDWYYPQDFEQLVSQLPPSGPADVQHEHYDASAIARYTPAQKLKGALQTMNRRRDDHGRLLKQNADLDQEEDATEAASDDSDDDVGSHALGKKGTKRKRAIASDDSDDEDMPLVSQPAKRKKHPSKTPSRRMSTRSTTLSSRQRQQMNATGSVTDSDSDSDVYQSPTKKKRKVSVPKRTSGRTQRYSGSYDVDAASESDEEMEKADEFESGEEIEDV
;
A
#
# COMPACT_ATOMS: atom_id res chain seq x y z
N MET A 1 36.17 41.49 18.68
CA MET A 1 35.75 41.60 17.26
C MET A 1 35.00 40.33 16.90
N SER A 2 33.67 40.33 17.03
CA SER A 2 32.83 39.23 16.51
C SER A 2 32.93 39.23 15.00
N LYS A 3 33.49 38.17 14.43
CA LYS A 3 33.33 37.91 12.99
C LYS A 3 31.84 37.71 12.76
N GLN A 4 31.19 38.70 12.13
CA GLN A 4 29.87 38.52 11.55
C GLN A 4 29.92 37.24 10.72
N VAL A 5 29.10 36.27 11.11
CA VAL A 5 28.81 35.09 10.30
C VAL A 5 28.25 35.66 9.00
N GLN A 6 29.04 35.62 7.92
CA GLN A 6 28.58 36.00 6.60
C GLN A 6 27.39 35.09 6.30
N ASN A 7 26.25 35.68 5.96
CA ASN A 7 25.09 34.92 5.54
C ASN A 7 25.48 34.13 4.29
N ASP A 8 25.57 32.81 4.43
CA ASP A 8 25.87 31.84 3.36
C ASP A 8 24.72 31.83 2.34
N HIS A 9 24.71 32.83 1.46
CA HIS A 9 23.78 32.90 0.36
C HIS A 9 24.56 32.84 -0.95
N PHE A 10 24.52 31.68 -1.60
CA PHE A 10 24.88 31.59 -3.01
C PHE A 10 23.86 32.37 -3.82
N SER A 11 24.32 33.12 -4.81
CA SER A 11 23.46 33.65 -5.87
C SER A 11 22.87 32.51 -6.72
N ARG A 12 21.81 32.81 -7.47
CA ARG A 12 21.22 31.84 -8.43
C ARG A 12 22.26 31.32 -9.41
N ASP A 13 23.11 32.20 -9.95
CA ASP A 13 24.11 31.82 -10.94
C ASP A 13 25.20 30.92 -10.33
N GLU A 14 25.59 31.17 -9.07
CA GLU A 14 26.49 30.28 -8.34
C GLU A 14 25.85 28.90 -8.10
N VAL A 15 24.55 28.83 -7.76
CA VAL A 15 23.85 27.53 -7.63
C VAL A 15 23.83 26.78 -8.96
N LEU A 16 23.55 27.46 -10.08
CA LEU A 16 23.60 26.85 -11.41
C LEU A 16 25.01 26.37 -11.77
N GLU A 17 26.06 27.12 -11.43
CA GLU A 17 27.45 26.71 -11.58
C GLU A 17 27.76 25.43 -10.78
N LEU A 18 27.31 25.37 -9.52
CA LEU A 18 27.47 24.19 -8.65
C LEU A 18 26.78 22.95 -9.22
N LEU A 19 25.55 23.10 -9.72
CA LEU A 19 24.80 21.99 -10.34
C LEU A 19 25.45 21.51 -11.63
N ASN A 20 25.94 22.42 -12.48
CA ASN A 20 26.68 22.07 -13.71
C ASN A 20 27.99 21.33 -13.41
N ALA A 21 28.76 21.82 -12.43
CA ALA A 21 29.99 21.17 -12.00
C ALA A 21 29.72 19.76 -11.43
N ALA A 22 28.62 19.59 -10.69
CA ALA A 22 28.19 18.29 -10.20
C ALA A 22 27.80 17.33 -11.34
N GLN A 23 27.12 17.80 -12.39
CA GLN A 23 26.78 16.96 -13.56
C GLN A 23 28.04 16.38 -14.23
N VAL A 24 29.09 17.19 -14.40
CA VAL A 24 30.37 16.74 -14.97
C VAL A 24 31.01 15.68 -14.08
N GLU A 25 31.04 15.90 -12.76
CA GLU A 25 31.65 14.97 -11.82
C GLU A 25 30.86 13.67 -11.67
N VAL A 26 29.53 13.71 -11.75
CA VAL A 26 28.67 12.51 -11.85
C VAL A 26 29.01 11.70 -13.10
N GLY A 27 29.12 12.35 -14.26
CA GLY A 27 29.46 11.69 -15.52
C GLY A 27 30.83 10.99 -15.47
N ARG A 28 31.80 11.60 -14.81
CA ARG A 28 33.15 11.06 -14.64
C ARG A 28 33.21 9.94 -13.60
N ARG A 29 32.63 10.13 -12.41
CA ARG A 29 32.78 9.20 -11.27
C ARG A 29 31.91 7.95 -11.43
N TYR A 30 30.74 8.07 -12.04
CA TYR A 30 29.78 6.98 -12.19
C TYR A 30 29.70 6.46 -13.63
N ALA A 31 30.79 6.60 -14.40
CA ALA A 31 30.85 6.13 -15.78
C ALA A 31 30.53 4.63 -15.92
N ASP A 32 31.00 3.83 -14.97
CA ASP A 32 30.83 2.36 -14.94
C ASP A 32 29.49 1.93 -14.35
N THR A 33 28.68 2.87 -13.84
CA THR A 33 27.39 2.59 -13.20
C THR A 33 26.27 3.38 -13.90
N PRO A 34 25.86 2.99 -15.12
CA PRO A 34 25.04 3.81 -15.99
C PRO A 34 23.69 4.21 -15.37
N HIS A 35 23.05 3.32 -14.60
CA HIS A 35 21.75 3.60 -13.99
C HIS A 35 21.82 4.61 -12.84
N LEU A 36 22.87 4.54 -12.00
CA LEU A 36 23.07 5.54 -10.97
C LEU A 36 23.43 6.89 -11.59
N ARG A 37 24.32 6.87 -12.59
CA ARG A 37 24.70 8.06 -13.36
C ARG A 37 23.48 8.74 -13.95
N GLU A 38 22.63 8.01 -14.65
CA GLU A 38 21.41 8.52 -15.26
C GLU A 38 20.48 9.15 -14.22
N TYR A 39 20.21 8.44 -13.11
CA TYR A 39 19.39 8.97 -12.01
C TYR A 39 19.92 10.29 -11.46
N LEU A 40 21.22 10.38 -11.18
CA LEU A 40 21.85 11.59 -10.64
C LEU A 40 21.86 12.73 -11.67
N LEU A 41 22.14 12.44 -12.94
CA LEU A 41 22.12 13.45 -14.01
C LEU A 41 20.72 14.03 -14.23
N THR A 42 19.69 13.19 -14.25
CA THR A 42 18.29 13.62 -14.37
C THR A 42 17.88 14.49 -13.18
N GLY A 43 18.21 14.08 -11.95
CA GLY A 43 17.92 14.88 -10.74
C GLY A 43 18.56 16.27 -10.78
N LEU A 44 19.86 16.33 -11.12
CA LEU A 44 20.59 17.59 -11.24
C LEU A 44 20.05 18.46 -12.38
N GLN A 45 19.62 17.87 -13.49
CA GLN A 45 19.02 18.59 -14.61
C GLN A 45 17.67 19.21 -14.21
N GLN A 46 16.81 18.45 -13.53
CA GLN A 46 15.56 18.98 -12.96
C GLN A 46 15.84 20.13 -11.98
N GLY A 47 16.87 19.99 -11.14
CA GLY A 47 17.28 21.05 -10.23
C GLY A 47 17.69 22.34 -10.93
N LYS A 48 18.27 22.26 -12.14
CA LYS A 48 18.59 23.46 -12.92
C LYS A 48 17.35 24.14 -13.47
N GLU A 49 16.40 23.37 -13.98
CA GLU A 49 15.11 23.87 -14.48
C GLU A 49 14.32 24.53 -13.34
N ASP A 50 14.30 23.91 -12.16
CA ASP A 50 13.59 24.42 -10.98
C ASP A 50 14.22 25.70 -10.38
N CYS A 51 15.49 25.99 -10.67
CA CYS A 51 16.15 27.22 -10.22
C CYS A 51 15.57 28.48 -10.89
N ASP A 52 14.82 28.34 -11.98
CA ASP A 52 14.15 29.44 -12.67
C ASP A 52 12.82 29.80 -11.99
N GLU A 53 12.19 28.82 -11.34
CA GLU A 53 10.83 28.95 -10.79
C GLU A 53 10.83 29.11 -9.26
N ARG A 54 11.83 28.57 -8.57
CA ARG A 54 11.86 28.43 -7.10
C ARG A 54 13.09 29.07 -6.47
N HIS A 55 13.09 29.16 -5.14
CA HIS A 55 14.22 29.72 -4.39
C HIS A 55 15.47 28.84 -4.53
N HIS A 56 16.50 29.31 -5.24
CA HIS A 56 17.74 28.58 -5.57
C HIS A 56 18.41 27.87 -4.37
N MET A 57 18.48 28.47 -3.19
CA MET A 57 19.04 27.78 -2.00
C MET A 57 18.21 26.57 -1.55
N GLN A 58 16.88 26.64 -1.67
CA GLN A 58 16.02 25.50 -1.37
C GLN A 58 16.27 24.37 -2.36
N ILE A 59 16.42 24.71 -3.65
CA ILE A 59 16.78 23.76 -4.70
C ILE A 59 18.12 23.10 -4.41
N LEU A 60 19.15 23.86 -4.05
CA LEU A 60 20.46 23.30 -3.71
C LEU A 60 20.35 22.29 -2.56
N HIS A 61 19.59 22.60 -1.51
CA HIS A 61 19.37 21.68 -0.39
C HIS A 61 18.55 20.45 -0.76
N GLU A 62 17.54 20.59 -1.62
CA GLU A 62 16.76 19.47 -2.16
C GLU A 62 17.65 18.54 -2.98
N GLN A 63 18.46 19.10 -3.89
CA GLN A 63 19.36 18.32 -4.75
C GLN A 63 20.45 17.58 -3.96
N MET A 64 21.01 18.17 -2.89
CA MET A 64 21.93 17.45 -2.01
C MET A 64 21.25 16.30 -1.25
N ARG A 65 19.96 16.43 -0.92
CA ARG A 65 19.18 15.33 -0.30
C ARG A 65 18.87 14.24 -1.32
N ASP A 66 18.55 14.62 -2.55
CA ASP A 66 18.20 13.68 -3.61
C ASP A 66 19.43 12.91 -4.12
N GLU A 67 20.59 13.56 -4.26
CA GLU A 67 21.88 12.89 -4.47
C GLU A 67 22.09 11.80 -3.43
N ARG A 68 21.95 12.15 -2.14
CA ARG A 68 22.12 11.19 -1.04
C ARG A 68 21.11 10.04 -1.10
N ARG A 69 19.85 10.32 -1.41
CA ARG A 69 18.81 9.29 -1.56
C ARG A 69 19.13 8.34 -2.71
N GLY A 70 19.64 8.85 -3.83
CA GLY A 70 20.09 8.04 -4.97
C GLY A 70 21.21 7.10 -4.58
N LEU A 71 22.25 7.61 -3.92
CA LEU A 71 23.39 6.82 -3.46
C LEU A 71 22.98 5.77 -2.40
N ASP A 72 22.10 6.14 -1.47
CA ASP A 72 21.55 5.22 -0.47
C ASP A 72 20.67 4.12 -1.09
N ALA A 73 19.81 4.46 -2.05
CA ALA A 73 19.00 3.51 -2.81
C ALA A 73 19.87 2.58 -3.67
N TYR A 74 20.95 3.09 -4.24
CA TYR A 74 21.93 2.29 -4.96
C TYR A 74 22.61 1.27 -4.03
N ASN A 75 23.08 1.69 -2.86
CA ASN A 75 23.69 0.79 -1.87
C ASN A 75 22.72 -0.25 -1.30
N LYS A 76 21.42 0.05 -1.21
CA LYS A 76 20.42 -0.89 -0.69
C LYS A 76 19.93 -1.90 -1.71
N HIS A 77 19.69 -1.47 -2.95
CA HIS A 77 18.97 -2.29 -3.92
C HIS A 77 19.34 -1.99 -5.38
N ARG A 78 20.50 -1.36 -5.65
CA ARG A 78 20.96 -0.99 -7.00
C ARG A 78 19.85 -0.33 -7.82
N MET A 79 19.17 0.64 -7.21
CA MET A 79 18.03 1.36 -7.83
C MET A 79 16.85 0.47 -8.26
N GLY A 80 16.68 -0.68 -7.60
CA GLY A 80 15.56 -1.61 -7.80
C GLY A 80 15.92 -2.79 -8.69
N LYS A 81 17.16 -2.85 -9.18
CA LYS A 81 17.66 -3.93 -10.03
C LYS A 81 18.40 -5.02 -9.27
N ALA A 82 18.73 -4.83 -7.99
CA ALA A 82 19.46 -5.85 -7.23
C ALA A 82 18.57 -7.04 -6.90
N ALA A 83 19.03 -8.25 -7.24
CA ALA A 83 18.48 -9.50 -6.71
C ALA A 83 18.93 -9.71 -5.24
N HIS A 84 18.54 -8.81 -4.33
CA HIS A 84 18.97 -8.87 -2.94
C HIS A 84 18.29 -10.02 -2.19
N HIS A 85 18.96 -10.59 -1.18
CA HIS A 85 18.40 -11.65 -0.33
C HIS A 85 17.09 -11.24 0.40
N TYR A 86 16.83 -9.93 0.52
CA TYR A 86 15.60 -9.39 1.13
C TYR A 86 14.39 -9.51 0.20
N TYR A 87 14.60 -9.63 -1.11
CA TYR A 87 13.57 -9.76 -2.14
C TYR A 87 13.55 -11.15 -2.77
N LYS A 88 13.84 -12.19 -1.98
CA LYS A 88 13.92 -13.59 -2.42
C LYS A 88 12.68 -14.12 -3.17
N ASN A 89 11.56 -13.40 -3.08
CA ASN A 89 10.28 -13.76 -3.69
C ASN A 89 9.92 -12.93 -4.94
N MET A 90 10.75 -11.98 -5.39
CA MET A 90 10.50 -11.31 -6.67
C MET A 90 10.96 -12.22 -7.83
N PRO A 91 10.14 -12.35 -8.90
CA PRO A 91 10.55 -13.05 -10.12
C PRO A 91 11.81 -12.38 -10.65
N LYS A 92 12.85 -13.17 -10.94
CA LYS A 92 14.10 -12.64 -11.46
C LYS A 92 13.85 -11.98 -12.82
N SER A 93 14.13 -10.69 -12.95
CA SER A 93 14.15 -10.04 -14.27
C SER A 93 15.41 -10.47 -15.01
N LYS A 94 15.38 -10.46 -16.35
CA LYS A 94 16.59 -10.67 -17.15
C LYS A 94 17.65 -9.58 -16.92
N ASP A 95 17.22 -8.42 -16.41
CA ASP A 95 18.07 -7.27 -16.13
C ASP A 95 18.45 -7.14 -14.64
N ASP A 96 18.27 -8.21 -13.85
CA ASP A 96 18.67 -8.21 -12.44
C ASP A 96 20.19 -8.16 -12.31
N VAL A 97 20.67 -7.18 -11.57
CA VAL A 97 22.09 -7.02 -11.24
C VAL A 97 22.36 -7.81 -9.95
N GLU A 98 23.39 -8.65 -9.94
CA GLU A 98 23.83 -9.31 -8.71
C GLU A 98 24.36 -8.26 -7.74
N TYR A 99 24.01 -8.40 -6.46
CA TYR A 99 24.47 -7.46 -5.45
C TYR A 99 25.90 -7.83 -5.05
N ASP A 100 26.88 -7.03 -5.49
CA ASP A 100 28.26 -7.10 -5.00
C ASP A 100 28.50 -6.01 -3.95
N GLU A 101 28.97 -6.39 -2.76
CA GLU A 101 29.30 -5.45 -1.68
C GLU A 101 30.46 -4.52 -2.04
N ALA A 102 31.37 -4.94 -2.92
CA ALA A 102 32.50 -4.14 -3.39
C ALA A 102 32.04 -2.90 -4.20
N ASP A 103 30.86 -2.97 -4.82
CA ASP A 103 30.26 -1.87 -5.57
C ASP A 103 29.55 -0.84 -4.67
N ASN A 104 29.54 -1.04 -3.33
CA ASN A 104 28.92 -0.08 -2.44
C ASN A 104 29.73 1.22 -2.39
N ILE A 105 29.00 2.32 -2.55
CA ILE A 105 29.58 3.66 -2.52
C ILE A 105 29.93 3.98 -1.07
N PRO A 106 31.17 4.37 -0.75
CA PRO A 106 31.56 4.67 0.62
C PRO A 106 30.97 6.01 1.09
N GLU A 107 30.76 6.15 2.40
CA GLU A 107 30.35 7.42 3.05
C GLU A 107 31.54 8.37 3.18
N GLN A 108 32.17 8.71 2.05
CA GLN A 108 33.26 9.68 1.97
C GLN A 108 32.78 10.85 1.11
N LEU A 109 33.07 12.09 1.54
CA LEU A 109 32.55 13.30 0.90
C LEU A 109 32.85 13.35 -0.61
N GLU A 110 34.02 12.84 -1.01
CA GLU A 110 34.40 12.78 -2.42
C GLU A 110 33.41 11.99 -3.27
N TRP A 111 32.66 11.04 -2.73
CA TRP A 111 31.66 10.26 -3.46
C TRP A 111 30.29 10.94 -3.59
N PHE A 112 30.15 12.16 -3.09
CA PHE A 112 28.94 12.97 -3.23
C PHE A 112 29.26 14.17 -4.12
N PRO A 113 29.22 14.06 -5.47
CA PRO A 113 29.61 15.11 -6.39
C PRO A 113 29.14 16.51 -6.00
N LEU A 114 27.84 16.71 -5.78
CA LEU A 114 27.28 18.02 -5.43
C LEU A 114 27.72 18.44 -4.02
N ARG A 115 27.56 17.57 -3.01
CA ARG A 115 27.94 17.89 -1.63
C ARG A 115 29.44 18.21 -1.49
N ASN A 116 30.30 17.53 -2.24
CA ASN A 116 31.74 17.77 -2.26
C ASN A 116 32.07 19.16 -2.81
N ILE A 117 31.46 19.54 -3.93
CA ILE A 117 31.66 20.86 -4.54
C ILE A 117 31.14 21.97 -3.61
N VAL A 118 29.96 21.78 -3.02
CA VAL A 118 29.35 22.74 -2.07
C VAL A 118 30.21 22.89 -0.81
N ALA A 119 30.72 21.78 -0.27
CA ALA A 119 31.64 21.79 0.86
C ALA A 119 32.96 22.50 0.55
N GLY A 120 33.45 22.40 -0.69
CA GLY A 120 34.60 23.16 -1.18
C GLY A 120 34.39 24.69 -1.18
N ARG A 121 33.14 25.15 -1.15
CA ARG A 121 32.75 26.56 -1.01
C ARG A 121 32.46 26.98 0.45
N GLY A 122 32.72 26.09 1.42
CA GLY A 122 32.60 26.41 2.86
C GLY A 122 31.26 26.02 3.49
N ILE A 123 30.29 25.50 2.73
CA ILE A 123 29.01 25.05 3.28
C ILE A 123 29.08 23.56 3.64
N ASN A 124 29.15 23.27 4.93
CA ASN A 124 29.11 21.90 5.42
C ASN A 124 27.68 21.46 5.75
N VAL A 125 27.09 20.64 4.90
CA VAL A 125 25.76 20.06 5.14
C VAL A 125 25.93 18.75 5.90
N THR A 126 25.41 18.69 7.12
CA THR A 126 25.36 17.45 7.93
C THR A 126 24.15 16.60 7.52
N ALA A 127 24.36 15.31 7.24
CA ALA A 127 23.31 14.39 6.82
C ALA A 127 23.53 12.97 7.40
N GLU A 128 22.46 12.18 7.52
CA GLU A 128 22.50 10.82 8.10
C GLU A 128 23.18 9.82 7.17
N PRO A 129 24.20 9.04 7.61
CA PRO A 129 25.01 8.15 6.75
C PRO A 129 24.18 7.28 5.78
N ILE A 130 24.62 7.15 4.53
CA ILE A 130 24.01 6.22 3.57
C ILE A 130 24.19 4.79 4.05
N TYR A 131 23.36 3.89 3.56
CA TYR A 131 23.44 2.48 3.91
C TYR A 131 24.81 1.89 3.59
N GLN A 132 25.38 1.22 4.60
CA GLN A 132 26.60 0.42 4.55
C GLN A 132 26.28 -0.93 5.20
N LEU A 133 26.79 -2.04 4.66
CA LEU A 133 26.63 -3.33 5.32
C LEU A 133 27.51 -3.41 6.58
N PRO A 134 27.05 -4.04 7.66
CA PRO A 134 27.90 -4.28 8.83
C PRO A 134 29.11 -5.16 8.43
N GLY A 135 30.30 -4.58 8.46
CA GLY A 135 31.56 -5.25 8.08
C GLY A 135 32.31 -4.63 6.90
N THR A 136 31.66 -3.80 6.08
CA THR A 136 32.32 -3.14 4.93
C THR A 136 33.06 -1.85 5.30
N VAL A 137 32.74 -1.27 6.46
CA VAL A 137 33.24 0.06 6.85
C VAL A 137 34.75 0.06 7.16
N GLU A 138 35.29 -1.03 7.72
CA GLU A 138 36.70 -1.09 8.10
C GLU A 138 37.62 -1.30 6.89
N HIS A 139 37.22 -2.10 5.88
CA HIS A 139 38.05 -2.35 4.70
C HIS A 139 37.93 -1.30 3.58
N ASN A 140 36.77 -0.67 3.40
CA ASN A 140 36.61 0.38 2.38
C ASN A 140 37.31 1.70 2.76
N GLN A 141 37.68 1.89 4.04
CA GLN A 141 38.48 3.04 4.47
C GLN A 141 40.00 2.83 4.24
N GLU A 142 40.49 1.60 4.20
CA GLU A 142 41.92 1.30 4.07
C GLU A 142 42.42 1.24 2.62
N PHE A 143 41.52 0.99 1.66
CA PHE A 143 41.91 0.73 0.26
C PHE A 143 42.02 1.97 -0.64
N SER A 144 41.56 3.15 -0.20
CA SER A 144 41.86 4.41 -0.90
C SER A 144 43.23 4.92 -0.45
N GLY A 145 44.29 4.48 -1.13
CA GLY A 145 45.69 4.86 -0.87
C GLY A 145 46.03 6.35 -1.11
N ARG A 146 45.25 7.29 -0.56
CA ARG A 146 45.58 8.71 -0.45
C ARG A 146 45.67 9.07 1.03
N THR A 147 46.89 9.28 1.47
CA THR A 147 47.25 9.76 2.80
C THR A 147 46.53 11.08 3.09
N TYR A 148 45.54 11.04 3.97
CA TYR A 148 44.93 12.25 4.52
C TYR A 148 45.95 12.98 5.39
N LEU A 149 46.33 14.20 4.99
CA LEU A 149 46.97 15.15 5.89
C LEU A 149 45.93 15.52 6.97
N ALA A 150 46.27 15.24 8.22
CA ALA A 150 45.46 15.54 9.39
C ALA A 150 45.12 17.05 9.44
N ALA A 151 43.86 17.38 9.21
CA ALA A 151 43.33 18.70 9.51
C ALA A 151 43.13 18.81 11.03
N ASN A 152 43.82 19.79 11.61
CA ASN A 152 43.86 20.12 13.03
C ASN A 152 42.48 20.14 13.69
N THR A 153 42.28 19.21 14.62
CA THR A 153 41.25 19.31 15.66
C THR A 153 41.66 20.44 16.60
N ILE A 154 40.96 21.58 16.54
CA ILE A 154 41.10 22.65 17.52
C ILE A 154 40.53 22.14 18.85
N SER A 155 41.44 21.87 19.77
CA SER A 155 41.20 21.51 21.16
C SER A 155 40.49 22.66 21.90
N ALA A 156 39.23 22.47 22.28
CA ALA A 156 38.54 23.32 23.23
C ALA A 156 39.08 23.02 24.65
N GLN A 157 39.71 24.03 25.26
CA GLN A 157 40.19 23.98 26.63
C GLN A 157 39.03 24.02 27.64
N ASN A 158 39.26 23.30 28.73
CA ASN A 158 38.43 23.17 29.92
C ASN A 158 38.03 24.52 30.54
N THR A 159 36.72 24.68 30.77
CA THR A 159 36.16 25.60 31.77
C THR A 159 35.28 24.78 32.73
N PRO A 160 35.40 24.98 34.06
CA PRO A 160 34.67 24.18 35.05
C PRO A 160 33.18 24.57 35.11
N PRO A 161 32.29 23.64 35.51
CA PRO A 161 30.85 23.77 35.30
C PRO A 161 30.21 24.69 36.34
N ALA A 162 29.47 25.70 35.86
CA ALA A 162 28.45 26.37 36.65
C ALA A 162 27.16 25.54 36.64
N LYS A 163 26.59 25.33 37.84
CA LYS A 163 25.32 24.64 38.08
C LYS A 163 24.20 25.24 37.22
N ALA A 164 23.68 24.45 36.28
CA ALA A 164 22.44 24.74 35.57
C ALA A 164 21.41 23.65 35.90
N ALA A 165 20.15 24.09 35.95
CA ALA A 165 19.03 23.41 36.57
C ALA A 165 18.62 22.10 35.86
N ASP A 166 18.08 21.22 36.69
CA ASP A 166 17.48 19.91 36.42
C ASP A 166 16.25 20.07 35.49
N ASP A 167 16.46 20.01 34.17
CA ASP A 167 15.38 19.91 33.19
C ASP A 167 15.15 18.43 32.85
N LYS A 168 14.01 17.91 33.28
CA LYS A 168 13.63 16.51 33.15
C LYS A 168 13.21 16.23 31.71
N ASP A 169 14.18 15.86 30.89
CA ASP A 169 13.97 15.28 29.58
C ASP A 169 13.10 14.02 29.69
N THR A 170 11.86 14.14 29.22
CA THR A 170 10.97 12.99 29.06
C THR A 170 11.39 12.24 27.80
N PRO A 171 11.56 10.90 27.86
CA PRO A 171 12.05 10.12 26.73
C PRO A 171 11.08 10.24 25.55
N SER A 172 11.51 10.97 24.52
CA SER A 172 10.75 11.14 23.28
C SER A 172 10.48 9.75 22.68
N LYS A 173 9.21 9.37 22.61
CA LYS A 173 8.75 8.12 21.98
C LYS A 173 9.35 8.03 20.57
N LYS A 174 10.19 7.01 20.34
CA LYS A 174 10.74 6.68 19.02
C LYS A 174 9.60 6.60 18.01
N LYS A 175 9.55 7.56 17.08
CA LYS A 175 8.58 7.56 15.97
C LYS A 175 8.79 6.29 15.15
N THR A 176 7.80 5.42 15.12
CA THR A 176 7.74 4.23 14.25
C THR A 176 7.59 4.67 12.78
N GLY A 177 8.67 5.21 12.20
CA GLY A 177 8.64 6.00 10.95
C GLY A 177 8.67 5.23 9.62
N ARG A 178 8.79 3.89 9.61
CA ARG A 178 8.92 3.13 8.35
C ARG A 178 7.63 2.51 7.81
N ALA A 179 6.53 2.55 8.56
CA ALA A 179 5.28 1.94 8.09
C ALA A 179 4.50 2.82 7.10
N ALA A 180 4.72 4.14 7.10
CA ALA A 180 3.87 5.09 6.36
C ALA A 180 3.99 4.99 4.84
N SER A 181 5.20 4.78 4.30
CA SER A 181 5.44 4.73 2.84
C SER A 181 4.68 3.60 2.12
N ASN A 182 4.24 2.56 2.84
CA ASN A 182 3.50 1.45 2.24
C ASN A 182 1.98 1.65 2.16
N TYR A 183 1.40 2.69 2.75
CA TYR A 183 -0.06 2.82 2.85
C TYR A 183 -0.71 3.59 1.69
N ASP A 184 0.04 4.40 0.96
CA ASP A 184 -0.50 5.20 -0.14
C ASP A 184 0.01 4.73 -1.51
N LYS A 185 -0.56 3.62 -1.98
CA LYS A 185 -0.18 3.05 -3.29
C LYS A 185 -0.83 3.79 -4.47
N LEU A 186 -1.81 4.65 -4.22
CA LEU A 186 -2.60 5.38 -5.24
C LEU A 186 -2.37 6.89 -5.15
N VAL A 187 -1.14 7.29 -4.81
CA VAL A 187 -0.75 8.69 -4.60
C VAL A 187 -0.87 9.55 -5.86
N ASP A 188 -0.76 8.94 -7.04
CA ASP A 188 -0.86 9.60 -8.35
C ASP A 188 -2.26 9.51 -8.95
N ALA A 189 -3.21 8.88 -8.26
CA ALA A 189 -4.58 8.73 -8.74
C ALA A 189 -5.42 9.95 -8.37
N PRO A 190 -6.47 10.25 -9.17
CA PRO A 190 -7.42 11.29 -8.81
C PRO A 190 -8.03 11.09 -7.42
N SER A 191 -8.40 12.22 -6.81
CA SER A 191 -8.97 12.25 -5.46
C SER A 191 -10.18 11.31 -5.34
N ALA A 192 -10.29 10.64 -4.19
CA ALA A 192 -11.49 9.87 -3.86
C ALA A 192 -12.77 10.72 -3.80
N TYR A 193 -12.64 12.05 -3.68
CA TYR A 193 -13.77 12.97 -3.57
C TYR A 193 -14.24 13.52 -4.92
N LEU A 194 -13.63 13.04 -6.01
CA LEU A 194 -14.09 13.36 -7.34
C LEU A 194 -15.46 12.69 -7.58
N GLY A 195 -16.46 13.49 -7.98
CA GLY A 195 -17.82 13.01 -8.18
C GLY A 195 -17.98 12.08 -9.38
N PHE A 196 -19.17 11.51 -9.53
CA PHE A 196 -19.56 10.73 -10.70
C PHE A 196 -20.44 11.57 -11.64
N PRO A 197 -20.21 11.52 -12.97
CA PRO A 197 -21.06 12.18 -13.93
C PRO A 197 -22.36 11.40 -14.14
N ARG A 198 -23.26 11.95 -14.95
CA ARG A 198 -24.38 11.19 -15.52
C ARG A 198 -23.89 10.54 -16.81
N GLY A 199 -23.77 9.22 -16.82
CA GLY A 199 -23.35 8.48 -18.00
C GLY A 199 -22.82 7.08 -17.68
N ASN A 200 -22.29 6.44 -18.72
CA ASN A 200 -21.81 5.07 -18.67
C ASN A 200 -20.29 5.04 -18.47
N ILE A 201 -19.82 4.28 -17.48
CA ILE A 201 -18.39 4.08 -17.22
C ILE A 201 -18.17 2.60 -16.92
N THR A 202 -17.27 1.95 -17.66
CA THR A 202 -16.94 0.53 -17.45
C THR A 202 -16.16 0.33 -16.16
N LEU A 203 -16.16 -0.89 -15.63
CA LEU A 203 -15.29 -1.23 -14.50
C LEU A 203 -13.80 -1.00 -14.80
N ALA A 204 -13.37 -1.22 -16.05
CA ALA A 204 -12.01 -0.97 -16.48
C ALA A 204 -11.67 0.53 -16.43
N GLU A 205 -12.53 1.40 -16.94
CA GLU A 205 -12.39 2.85 -16.86
C GLU A 205 -12.34 3.35 -15.41
N LEU A 206 -13.21 2.83 -14.54
CA LEU A 206 -13.17 3.13 -13.11
C LEU A 206 -11.82 2.76 -12.50
N THR A 207 -11.26 1.59 -12.81
CA THR A 207 -9.97 1.16 -12.24
C THR A 207 -8.74 1.86 -12.86
N ALA A 208 -8.83 2.28 -14.12
CA ALA A 208 -7.76 2.98 -14.83
C ALA A 208 -7.68 4.45 -14.42
N PHE A 209 -8.79 5.18 -14.55
CA PHE A 209 -8.83 6.63 -14.35
C PHE A 209 -9.20 7.02 -12.92
N LEU A 210 -10.05 6.24 -12.25
CA LEU A 210 -10.66 6.62 -10.97
C LEU A 210 -10.49 5.51 -9.90
N PRO A 211 -9.31 4.93 -9.66
CA PRO A 211 -9.15 3.76 -8.81
C PRO A 211 -9.58 4.00 -7.36
N GLN A 212 -9.63 5.26 -6.90
CA GLN A 212 -10.12 5.62 -5.57
C GLN A 212 -11.65 5.62 -5.45
N SER A 213 -12.38 5.54 -6.57
CA SER A 213 -13.85 5.43 -6.62
C SER A 213 -14.40 4.19 -5.92
N ILE A 214 -13.57 3.15 -5.74
CA ILE A 214 -13.91 1.92 -4.98
C ILE A 214 -14.16 2.18 -3.48
N LYS A 215 -14.00 3.43 -3.03
CA LYS A 215 -14.43 3.91 -1.71
C LYS A 215 -15.90 4.37 -1.69
N SER A 216 -16.59 4.33 -2.82
CA SER A 216 -18.05 4.54 -2.89
C SER A 216 -18.75 3.20 -2.73
N TRP A 217 -19.69 3.13 -1.79
CA TRP A 217 -20.58 1.97 -1.65
C TRP A 217 -21.38 1.62 -2.92
N ASP A 218 -21.67 2.58 -3.79
CA ASP A 218 -22.43 2.33 -5.02
C ASP A 218 -21.56 1.57 -6.04
N VAL A 219 -20.28 1.96 -6.14
CA VAL A 219 -19.28 1.23 -6.92
C VAL A 219 -19.01 -0.17 -6.33
N ILE A 220 -18.96 -0.26 -4.99
CA ILE A 220 -18.76 -1.54 -4.30
C ILE A 220 -19.93 -2.49 -4.60
N ASP A 221 -21.17 -2.06 -4.40
CA ASP A 221 -22.36 -2.88 -4.65
C ASP A 221 -22.41 -3.31 -6.12
N ARG A 222 -22.32 -2.37 -7.05
CA ARG A 222 -22.37 -2.65 -8.49
C ARG A 222 -21.36 -3.73 -8.89
N ALA A 223 -20.10 -3.56 -8.48
CA ALA A 223 -19.05 -4.50 -8.86
C ALA A 223 -19.20 -5.85 -8.13
N LEU A 224 -19.49 -5.85 -6.83
CA LEU A 224 -19.56 -7.08 -6.05
C LEU A 224 -20.80 -7.92 -6.42
N PHE A 225 -21.98 -7.34 -6.64
CA PHE A 225 -23.13 -8.09 -7.13
C PHE A 225 -22.89 -8.72 -8.52
N ASN A 226 -22.03 -8.10 -9.33
CA ASN A 226 -21.56 -8.67 -10.60
C ASN A 226 -20.40 -9.68 -10.46
N GLY A 227 -20.06 -10.10 -9.24
CA GLY A 227 -19.07 -11.14 -8.97
C GLY A 227 -17.62 -10.66 -8.80
N ALA A 228 -17.39 -9.35 -8.70
CA ALA A 228 -16.05 -8.84 -8.45
C ALA A 228 -15.59 -9.23 -7.03
N MET A 229 -14.27 -9.25 -6.82
CA MET A 229 -13.67 -9.40 -5.50
C MET A 229 -12.50 -8.44 -5.32
N SER A 230 -11.94 -8.37 -4.11
CA SER A 230 -10.73 -7.56 -3.87
C SER A 230 -9.55 -7.95 -4.77
N VAL A 231 -9.46 -9.22 -5.17
CA VAL A 231 -8.43 -9.69 -6.13
C VAL A 231 -8.66 -9.17 -7.54
N THR A 232 -9.91 -8.98 -7.94
CA THR A 232 -10.30 -8.42 -9.24
C THR A 232 -9.82 -6.97 -9.34
N PHE A 233 -10.24 -6.12 -8.40
CA PHE A 233 -9.81 -4.72 -8.35
C PHE A 233 -8.30 -4.58 -8.26
N ALA A 234 -7.63 -5.38 -7.40
CA ALA A 234 -6.18 -5.35 -7.32
C ALA A 234 -5.53 -5.74 -8.67
N GLY A 235 -6.06 -6.76 -9.35
CA GLY A 235 -5.60 -7.17 -10.68
C GLY A 235 -5.77 -6.06 -11.72
N MET A 236 -6.98 -5.50 -11.82
CA MET A 236 -7.32 -4.45 -12.79
C MET A 236 -6.53 -3.15 -12.54
N ILE A 237 -6.46 -2.66 -11.29
CA ILE A 237 -5.69 -1.45 -10.97
C ILE A 237 -4.20 -1.66 -11.29
N ASN A 238 -3.61 -2.79 -10.90
CA ASN A 238 -2.21 -3.08 -11.24
C ASN A 238 -2.00 -3.30 -12.75
N HIS A 239 -3.04 -3.68 -13.49
CA HIS A 239 -2.99 -3.81 -14.95
C HIS A 239 -3.04 -2.44 -15.64
N PHE A 240 -3.96 -1.56 -15.26
CA PHE A 240 -4.18 -0.28 -15.93
C PHE A 240 -3.32 0.86 -15.40
N ARG A 241 -2.75 0.78 -14.19
CA ARG A 241 -1.98 1.88 -13.58
C ARG A 241 -0.53 1.53 -13.27
N VAL A 242 0.30 2.58 -13.29
CA VAL A 242 1.66 2.56 -12.74
C VAL A 242 1.51 2.75 -11.24
N MET A 243 2.21 1.92 -10.47
CA MET A 243 2.11 1.96 -9.02
C MET A 243 3.46 2.38 -8.45
N PRO A 244 3.69 3.68 -8.18
CA PRO A 244 5.02 4.21 -7.83
C PRO A 244 5.58 3.56 -6.55
N ASN A 245 4.69 3.17 -5.65
CA ASN A 245 5.03 2.50 -4.41
C ASN A 245 4.93 0.96 -4.52
N GLY A 246 4.90 0.38 -5.72
CA GLY A 246 4.71 -1.04 -5.96
C GLY A 246 3.24 -1.48 -5.95
N PRO A 247 2.95 -2.73 -6.37
CA PRO A 247 1.60 -3.17 -6.68
C PRO A 247 0.66 -3.10 -5.47
N ILE A 248 -0.60 -2.73 -5.71
CA ILE A 248 -1.64 -2.76 -4.68
C ILE A 248 -2.07 -4.20 -4.41
N GLY A 249 -2.07 -4.59 -3.13
CA GLY A 249 -2.51 -5.92 -2.72
C GLY A 249 -3.99 -6.00 -2.36
N ASN A 250 -4.54 -7.21 -2.38
CA ASN A 250 -5.96 -7.48 -2.08
C ASN A 250 -6.39 -6.90 -0.71
N ASN A 251 -5.52 -6.97 0.30
CA ASN A 251 -5.82 -6.44 1.64
C ASN A 251 -5.96 -4.90 1.65
N SER A 252 -5.22 -4.19 0.79
CA SER A 252 -5.36 -2.74 0.66
C SER A 252 -6.70 -2.38 0.05
N ILE A 253 -7.10 -3.07 -1.03
CA ILE A 253 -8.42 -2.94 -1.64
C ILE A 253 -9.54 -3.24 -0.65
N TYR A 254 -9.43 -4.36 0.07
CA TYR A 254 -10.40 -4.71 1.11
C TYR A 254 -10.57 -3.59 2.15
N ARG A 255 -9.46 -2.99 2.62
CA ARG A 255 -9.50 -1.88 3.58
C ARG A 255 -10.13 -0.62 2.99
N MET A 256 -9.93 -0.35 1.69
CA MET A 256 -10.58 0.78 1.00
C MET A 256 -12.10 0.61 0.95
N MET A 257 -12.60 -0.61 0.73
CA MET A 257 -14.04 -0.90 0.70
C MET A 257 -14.65 -1.00 2.11
N LYS A 258 -13.90 -1.56 3.07
CA LYS A 258 -14.42 -1.84 4.42
C LYS A 258 -14.87 -0.57 5.15
N GLY A 259 -14.09 0.51 5.07
CA GLY A 259 -14.43 1.76 5.76
C GLY A 259 -15.83 2.29 5.40
N PRO A 260 -16.12 2.49 4.10
CA PRO A 260 -17.45 2.87 3.62
C PRO A 260 -18.56 1.87 4.00
N MET A 261 -18.31 0.57 3.85
CA MET A 261 -19.33 -0.44 4.14
C MET A 261 -19.63 -0.59 5.63
N ASP A 262 -18.65 -0.40 6.51
CA ASP A 262 -18.87 -0.32 7.97
C ASP A 262 -19.77 0.87 8.33
N LYS A 263 -19.81 1.92 7.52
CA LYS A 263 -20.70 3.07 7.72
C LYS A 263 -22.08 2.83 7.19
N ARG A 264 -22.20 2.13 6.05
CA ARG A 264 -23.47 1.62 5.56
C ARG A 264 -24.13 0.72 6.59
N ALA A 265 -23.37 -0.16 7.22
CA ALA A 265 -23.85 -1.06 8.27
C ALA A 265 -24.48 -0.33 9.48
N LEU A 266 -24.25 0.97 9.64
CA LEU A 266 -24.90 1.78 10.67
C LEU A 266 -26.28 2.32 10.23
N GLN A 267 -26.56 2.28 8.93
CA GLN A 267 -27.81 2.74 8.32
C GLN A 267 -28.69 1.57 7.88
N ASP A 268 -28.08 0.42 7.59
CA ASP A 268 -28.72 -0.78 7.09
C ASP A 268 -28.06 -2.01 7.71
N ASP A 269 -28.81 -2.68 8.59
CA ASP A 269 -28.37 -3.85 9.35
C ASP A 269 -28.04 -5.05 8.46
N THR A 270 -28.51 -5.07 7.21
CA THR A 270 -28.15 -6.08 6.19
C THR A 270 -26.64 -6.13 5.94
N TYR A 271 -25.97 -5.01 6.19
CA TYR A 271 -24.53 -4.88 6.02
C TYR A 271 -23.76 -5.05 7.34
N ASP A 272 -24.39 -5.48 8.44
CA ASP A 272 -23.66 -5.76 9.68
C ASP A 272 -22.56 -6.81 9.44
N ARG A 273 -21.40 -6.59 10.07
CA ARG A 273 -20.19 -7.41 9.91
C ARG A 273 -19.79 -7.63 8.44
N TRP A 274 -20.01 -6.61 7.61
CA TRP A 274 -19.71 -6.68 6.20
C TRP A 274 -18.30 -7.21 5.91
N SER A 275 -18.25 -8.10 4.93
CA SER A 275 -17.03 -8.53 4.26
C SER A 275 -17.36 -8.75 2.79
N VAL A 276 -16.35 -8.80 1.93
CA VAL A 276 -16.55 -9.15 0.51
C VAL A 276 -17.29 -10.48 0.36
N SER A 277 -17.03 -11.44 1.26
CA SER A 277 -17.73 -12.73 1.27
C SER A 277 -19.16 -12.68 1.75
N ALA A 278 -19.45 -11.85 2.75
CA ALA A 278 -20.81 -11.67 3.21
C ALA A 278 -21.64 -10.97 2.13
N HIS A 279 -21.03 -10.02 1.40
CA HIS A 279 -21.70 -9.27 0.35
C HIS A 279 -22.20 -10.16 -0.81
N GLN A 280 -21.41 -11.17 -1.20
CA GLN A 280 -21.81 -12.14 -2.23
C GLN A 280 -23.02 -13.00 -1.85
N LYS A 281 -23.40 -13.00 -0.57
CA LYS A 281 -24.55 -13.76 -0.06
C LYS A 281 -25.77 -12.88 0.18
N LEU A 282 -25.63 -11.56 -0.02
CA LEU A 282 -26.75 -10.65 0.10
C LEU A 282 -27.70 -10.88 -1.08
N GLU A 283 -28.98 -10.75 -0.80
CA GLU A 283 -29.98 -10.70 -1.85
C GLU A 283 -29.72 -9.45 -2.71
N MET A 284 -29.82 -9.64 -4.02
CA MET A 284 -29.63 -8.57 -4.97
C MET A 284 -30.78 -7.56 -4.79
N PRO A 285 -30.51 -6.25 -4.64
CA PRO A 285 -31.55 -5.26 -4.40
C PRO A 285 -32.59 -5.24 -5.52
N ASP A 286 -33.85 -4.96 -5.18
CA ASP A 286 -34.92 -4.79 -6.16
C ASP A 286 -34.54 -3.72 -7.20
N GLY A 287 -34.70 -4.07 -8.48
CA GLY A 287 -34.35 -3.18 -9.60
C GLY A 287 -32.86 -3.06 -9.89
N PHE A 288 -31.99 -3.85 -9.23
CA PHE A 288 -30.59 -3.95 -9.64
C PHE A 288 -30.48 -4.59 -11.04
N ASP A 289 -29.84 -3.87 -11.95
CA ASP A 289 -29.58 -4.33 -13.31
C ASP A 289 -28.09 -4.73 -13.47
N PRO A 290 -27.78 -6.04 -13.62
CA PRO A 290 -26.40 -6.50 -13.79
C PRO A 290 -25.78 -6.07 -15.14
N SER A 291 -26.61 -5.68 -16.11
CA SER A 291 -26.15 -5.19 -17.41
C SER A 291 -25.85 -3.68 -17.42
N SER A 292 -26.23 -2.97 -16.37
CA SER A 292 -26.03 -1.52 -16.28
C SER A 292 -24.59 -1.17 -15.95
N VAL A 293 -23.99 -0.36 -16.82
CA VAL A 293 -22.67 0.27 -16.59
C VAL A 293 -22.80 1.75 -16.23
N SER A 294 -24.02 2.22 -15.97
CA SER A 294 -24.27 3.60 -15.58
C SER A 294 -23.68 3.91 -14.21
N VAL A 295 -23.15 5.11 -14.05
CA VAL A 295 -22.74 5.68 -12.75
C VAL A 295 -23.63 6.86 -12.34
N ALA A 296 -24.73 7.09 -13.08
CA ALA A 296 -25.65 8.18 -12.78
C ALA A 296 -26.27 7.99 -11.39
N GLY A 297 -26.16 9.01 -10.54
CA GLY A 297 -26.69 8.97 -9.17
C GLY A 297 -25.76 8.30 -8.15
N PHE A 298 -24.58 7.81 -8.56
CA PHE A 298 -23.61 7.27 -7.61
C PHE A 298 -23.14 8.36 -6.66
N ARG A 299 -23.03 8.00 -5.38
CA ARG A 299 -22.62 8.92 -4.32
C ARG A 299 -21.10 8.98 -4.29
N THR A 300 -20.57 10.19 -4.22
CA THR A 300 -19.15 10.44 -3.99
C THR A 300 -18.72 9.83 -2.65
N PRO A 301 -17.54 9.18 -2.58
CA PRO A 301 -16.98 8.70 -1.32
C PRO A 301 -16.98 9.78 -0.23
N ILE A 302 -17.48 9.44 0.95
CA ILE A 302 -17.55 10.38 2.08
C ILE A 302 -16.20 10.42 2.80
N ASN A 303 -15.67 11.61 3.07
CA ASN A 303 -14.53 11.74 3.96
C ASN A 303 -14.96 11.49 5.41
N TYR A 304 -14.47 10.43 6.03
CA TYR A 304 -14.78 10.11 7.42
C TYR A 304 -13.86 10.80 8.43
N ASN A 305 -12.75 11.38 7.99
CA ASN A 305 -11.94 12.23 8.85
C ASN A 305 -12.70 13.53 9.07
N LYS A 306 -13.31 13.71 10.26
CA LYS A 306 -14.12 14.90 10.60
C LYS A 306 -13.43 16.23 10.27
N ARG A 307 -12.10 16.30 10.41
CA ARG A 307 -11.34 17.52 10.12
C ARG A 307 -11.29 17.78 8.62
N GLU A 308 -10.96 16.76 7.84
CA GLU A 308 -10.88 16.89 6.38
C GLU A 308 -12.27 16.98 5.75
N ALA A 309 -13.28 16.33 6.33
CA ALA A 309 -14.67 16.45 5.90
C ALA A 309 -15.21 17.87 6.09
N ALA A 310 -14.87 18.52 7.22
CA ALA A 310 -15.24 19.91 7.44
C ALA A 310 -14.54 20.87 6.47
N ALA A 311 -13.28 20.60 6.11
CA ALA A 311 -12.57 21.36 5.09
C ALA A 311 -13.17 21.13 3.69
N ALA A 312 -13.38 19.86 3.31
CA ALA A 312 -13.98 19.48 2.03
C ALA A 312 -15.43 19.97 1.87
N ALA A 313 -16.17 20.16 2.96
CA ALA A 313 -17.51 20.74 2.91
C ALA A 313 -17.52 22.25 2.60
N GLN A 314 -16.39 22.94 2.79
CA GLN A 314 -16.23 24.36 2.46
C GLN A 314 -15.63 24.57 1.07
N GLU A 315 -14.93 23.57 0.55
CA GLU A 315 -14.34 23.62 -0.78
C GLU A 315 -15.38 23.24 -1.86
N PRO A 316 -15.30 23.84 -3.06
CA PRO A 316 -16.11 23.38 -4.18
C PRO A 316 -15.79 21.91 -4.47
N ALA A 317 -16.78 21.18 -4.99
CA ALA A 317 -16.57 19.79 -5.40
C ALA A 317 -15.34 19.72 -6.32
N PRO A 318 -14.36 18.85 -6.02
CA PRO A 318 -13.12 18.83 -6.77
C PRO A 318 -13.42 18.54 -8.23
N THR A 319 -12.68 19.22 -9.11
CA THR A 319 -12.73 19.03 -10.55
C THR A 319 -11.33 18.68 -11.04
N ILE A 320 -11.26 17.99 -12.18
CA ILE A 320 -9.98 17.68 -12.82
C ILE A 320 -10.15 17.78 -14.33
N LEU A 321 -9.12 18.25 -15.03
CA LEU A 321 -9.13 18.23 -16.49
C LEU A 321 -9.17 16.78 -16.98
N PHE A 322 -9.96 16.49 -18.02
CA PHE A 322 -10.00 15.14 -18.61
C PHE A 322 -8.62 14.66 -19.06
N ARG A 323 -7.80 15.55 -19.66
CA ARG A 323 -6.42 15.23 -20.06
C ARG A 323 -5.51 14.84 -18.88
N ASP A 324 -5.83 15.25 -17.67
CA ASP A 324 -5.06 14.94 -16.47
C ASP A 324 -5.42 13.59 -15.85
N LEU A 325 -6.57 12.99 -16.22
CA LEU A 325 -6.95 11.64 -15.76
C LEU A 325 -5.99 10.56 -16.27
N ILE A 326 -5.22 10.83 -17.33
CA ILE A 326 -4.20 9.92 -17.85
C ILE A 326 -2.99 9.79 -16.91
N LYS A 327 -2.80 10.71 -15.95
CA LYS A 327 -1.66 10.68 -15.03
C LYS A 327 -1.66 9.38 -14.20
N GLY A 328 -0.57 8.63 -14.31
CA GLY A 328 -0.39 7.33 -13.66
C GLY A 328 -1.10 6.16 -14.37
N VAL A 329 -1.75 6.36 -15.51
CA VAL A 329 -2.30 5.29 -16.34
C VAL A 329 -1.14 4.60 -17.10
N LYS A 330 -0.99 3.30 -16.90
CA LYS A 330 0.01 2.44 -17.56
C LYS A 330 -0.49 1.92 -18.90
N VAL A 331 -1.77 1.55 -18.96
CA VAL A 331 -2.43 1.01 -20.16
C VAL A 331 -3.76 1.74 -20.29
N MET A 332 -3.96 2.42 -21.42
CA MET A 332 -5.24 3.05 -21.72
C MET A 332 -6.29 1.96 -21.93
N PRO A 333 -7.49 2.03 -21.29
CA PRO A 333 -8.59 1.14 -21.64
C PRO A 333 -8.85 1.19 -23.15
N SER A 334 -9.15 0.05 -23.76
CA SER A 334 -9.39 -0.08 -25.20
C SER A 334 -10.37 -1.21 -25.51
N GLY A 335 -10.94 -1.24 -26.72
CA GLY A 335 -11.94 -2.24 -27.11
C GLY A 335 -13.10 -2.26 -26.11
N HIS A 336 -13.46 -3.44 -25.62
CA HIS A 336 -14.56 -3.64 -24.67
C HIS A 336 -14.27 -3.17 -23.23
N ASP A 337 -13.08 -2.65 -22.98
CA ASP A 337 -12.75 -2.00 -21.71
C ASP A 337 -12.92 -0.48 -21.76
N ALA A 338 -13.05 0.08 -22.96
CA ALA A 338 -13.25 1.52 -23.20
C ALA A 338 -14.70 1.83 -23.52
N LEU A 339 -15.19 2.95 -22.99
CA LEU A 339 -16.50 3.50 -23.30
C LEU A 339 -16.39 5.04 -23.31
N ASP A 340 -17.33 5.75 -22.70
CA ASP A 340 -17.42 7.20 -22.80
C ASP A 340 -16.28 7.94 -22.10
N LEU A 341 -15.83 7.49 -20.93
CA LEU A 341 -14.75 8.17 -20.20
C LEU A 341 -13.43 8.11 -20.95
N THR A 342 -13.11 6.96 -21.55
CA THR A 342 -11.91 6.78 -22.37
C THR A 342 -11.94 7.71 -23.59
N ARG A 343 -13.10 7.82 -24.25
CA ARG A 343 -13.29 8.73 -25.39
C ARG A 343 -13.09 10.19 -24.98
N CYS A 344 -13.63 10.61 -23.83
CA CYS A 344 -13.43 11.96 -23.29
C CYS A 344 -11.95 12.25 -23.01
N VAL A 345 -11.26 11.34 -22.31
CA VAL A 345 -9.84 11.50 -21.99
C VAL A 345 -9.00 11.59 -23.27
N GLN A 346 -9.23 10.69 -24.23
CA GLN A 346 -8.51 10.68 -25.51
C GLN A 346 -8.73 11.99 -26.28
N TYR A 347 -9.98 12.44 -26.38
CA TYR A 347 -10.30 13.71 -27.06
C TYR A 347 -9.58 14.90 -26.41
N SER A 348 -9.56 14.99 -25.07
CA SER A 348 -8.88 16.07 -24.36
C SER A 348 -7.35 16.00 -24.46
N ILE A 349 -6.77 14.83 -24.74
CA ILE A 349 -5.34 14.69 -25.06
C ILE A 349 -5.07 15.23 -26.48
N ASP A 350 -5.95 14.91 -27.44
CA ASP A 350 -5.80 15.31 -28.84
C ASP A 350 -6.14 16.80 -29.08
N HIS A 351 -6.88 17.43 -28.16
CA HIS A 351 -7.28 18.84 -28.21
C HIS A 351 -6.84 19.59 -26.93
N PRO A 352 -5.53 19.75 -26.71
CA PRO A 352 -5.00 20.33 -25.47
C PRO A 352 -5.37 21.81 -25.29
N GLU A 353 -5.84 22.50 -26.32
CA GLU A 353 -6.35 23.87 -26.24
C GLU A 353 -7.74 23.98 -25.59
N GLN A 354 -8.46 22.87 -25.46
CA GLN A 354 -9.80 22.82 -24.88
C GLN A 354 -9.74 22.29 -23.44
N ASP A 355 -10.13 23.12 -22.48
CA ASP A 355 -10.18 22.75 -21.07
C ASP A 355 -11.55 22.15 -20.73
N TRP A 356 -11.64 20.82 -20.80
CA TRP A 356 -12.81 20.05 -20.36
C TRP A 356 -12.60 19.50 -18.95
N TYR A 357 -13.57 19.67 -18.07
CA TYR A 357 -13.49 19.27 -16.66
C TYR A 357 -14.39 18.08 -16.32
N TYR A 358 -13.82 17.07 -15.67
CA TYR A 358 -14.53 15.98 -15.03
C TYR A 358 -14.88 16.33 -13.58
N PRO A 359 -16.08 15.96 -13.08
CA PRO A 359 -17.18 15.29 -13.80
C PRO A 359 -18.16 16.25 -14.52
N GLN A 360 -18.01 17.57 -14.39
CA GLN A 360 -19.02 18.56 -14.76
C GLN A 360 -19.35 18.55 -16.25
N ASP A 361 -18.34 18.51 -17.10
CA ASP A 361 -18.52 18.66 -18.55
C ASP A 361 -18.65 17.31 -19.26
N PHE A 362 -18.73 16.20 -18.51
CA PHE A 362 -18.75 14.85 -19.08
C PHE A 362 -19.88 14.66 -20.11
N GLU A 363 -21.11 14.98 -19.74
CA GLU A 363 -22.30 14.79 -20.60
C GLU A 363 -22.24 15.68 -21.84
N GLN A 364 -21.77 16.92 -21.68
CA GLN A 364 -21.59 17.86 -22.78
C GLN A 364 -20.50 17.40 -23.74
N LEU A 365 -19.36 16.94 -23.21
CA LEU A 365 -18.26 16.43 -24.01
C LEU A 365 -18.70 15.18 -24.77
N VAL A 366 -19.28 14.19 -24.10
CA VAL A 366 -19.81 12.96 -24.74
C VAL A 366 -20.76 13.28 -25.89
N SER A 367 -21.62 14.29 -25.73
CA SER A 367 -22.54 14.72 -26.80
C SER A 367 -21.81 15.27 -28.05
N GLN A 368 -20.60 15.82 -27.87
CA GLN A 368 -19.80 16.41 -28.95
C GLN A 368 -18.82 15.42 -29.61
N LEU A 369 -18.44 14.34 -28.93
CA LEU A 369 -17.48 13.36 -29.46
C LEU A 369 -18.04 12.62 -30.68
N PRO A 370 -17.24 12.31 -31.72
CA PRO A 370 -17.67 11.40 -32.79
C PRO A 370 -17.56 9.92 -32.36
N PRO A 371 -18.51 9.03 -32.71
CA PRO A 371 -19.89 9.35 -33.12
C PRO A 371 -20.64 10.10 -32.02
N SER A 372 -21.47 11.08 -32.40
CA SER A 372 -22.14 11.99 -31.46
C SER A 372 -22.99 11.22 -30.44
N GLY A 373 -22.78 11.54 -29.16
CA GLY A 373 -23.53 10.98 -28.05
C GLY A 373 -22.83 9.83 -27.31
N PRO A 374 -23.53 9.27 -26.31
CA PRO A 374 -23.04 8.12 -25.55
C PRO A 374 -22.75 6.92 -26.46
N ALA A 375 -21.67 6.21 -26.20
CA ALA A 375 -21.35 4.98 -26.91
C ALA A 375 -22.35 3.88 -26.56
N ASP A 376 -22.68 3.06 -27.55
CA ASP A 376 -23.56 1.91 -27.34
C ASP A 376 -22.95 0.92 -26.33
N VAL A 377 -23.71 0.59 -25.30
CA VAL A 377 -23.29 -0.40 -24.30
C VAL A 377 -23.51 -1.81 -24.87
N GLN A 378 -22.43 -2.55 -25.05
CA GLN A 378 -22.43 -3.94 -25.48
C GLN A 378 -22.28 -4.89 -24.28
N HIS A 379 -22.61 -6.16 -24.48
CA HIS A 379 -22.52 -7.19 -23.44
C HIS A 379 -21.10 -7.32 -22.86
N GLU A 380 -20.10 -7.08 -23.70
CA GLU A 380 -18.70 -7.15 -23.34
C GLU A 380 -18.25 -5.98 -22.45
N HIS A 381 -19.04 -4.90 -22.39
CA HIS A 381 -18.80 -3.75 -21.49
C HIS A 381 -19.29 -4.01 -20.06
N TYR A 382 -20.16 -5.00 -19.85
CA TYR A 382 -20.71 -5.31 -18.54
C TYR A 382 -19.63 -5.69 -17.53
N ASP A 383 -19.88 -5.42 -16.26
CA ASP A 383 -18.91 -5.68 -15.19
C ASP A 383 -18.53 -7.16 -15.14
N ALA A 384 -19.50 -8.07 -15.27
CA ALA A 384 -19.25 -9.52 -15.31
C ALA A 384 -18.25 -9.92 -16.42
N SER A 385 -18.39 -9.33 -17.61
CA SER A 385 -17.50 -9.55 -18.75
C SER A 385 -16.09 -9.03 -18.46
N ALA A 386 -15.96 -7.84 -17.86
CA ALA A 386 -14.66 -7.30 -17.43
C ALA A 386 -14.01 -8.17 -16.33
N ILE A 387 -14.79 -8.63 -15.35
CA ILE A 387 -14.31 -9.50 -14.27
C ILE A 387 -13.75 -10.80 -14.83
N ALA A 388 -14.43 -11.42 -15.79
CA ALA A 388 -14.00 -12.64 -16.45
C ALA A 388 -12.67 -12.46 -17.21
N ARG A 389 -12.46 -11.30 -17.86
CA ARG A 389 -11.20 -10.96 -18.55
C ARG A 389 -10.03 -10.80 -17.59
N TYR A 390 -10.22 -10.07 -16.48
CA TYR A 390 -9.13 -9.64 -15.61
C TYR A 390 -8.90 -10.52 -14.37
N THR A 391 -9.83 -11.43 -14.07
CA THR A 391 -9.71 -12.34 -12.94
C THR A 391 -9.63 -13.77 -13.43
N PRO A 392 -8.43 -14.37 -13.51
CA PRO A 392 -8.29 -15.78 -13.87
C PRO A 392 -9.20 -16.65 -13.02
N ALA A 393 -9.95 -17.56 -13.65
CA ALA A 393 -10.92 -18.42 -12.96
C ALA A 393 -10.30 -19.16 -11.76
N GLN A 394 -9.02 -19.54 -11.85
CA GLN A 394 -8.29 -20.15 -10.74
C GLN A 394 -8.11 -19.22 -9.53
N LYS A 395 -7.84 -17.93 -9.76
CA LYS A 395 -7.74 -16.94 -8.67
C LYS A 395 -9.10 -16.68 -8.05
N LEU A 396 -10.15 -16.64 -8.86
CA LEU A 396 -11.53 -16.51 -8.38
C LEU A 396 -11.91 -17.72 -7.51
N LYS A 397 -11.71 -18.94 -8.01
CA LYS A 397 -11.92 -20.19 -7.27
C LYS A 397 -11.12 -20.24 -5.97
N GLY A 398 -9.83 -19.90 -6.00
CA GLY A 398 -8.99 -19.89 -4.80
C GLY A 398 -9.43 -18.86 -3.75
N ALA A 399 -9.92 -17.69 -4.19
CA ALA A 399 -10.50 -16.70 -3.30
C ALA A 399 -11.83 -17.21 -2.70
N LEU A 400 -12.74 -17.76 -3.51
CA LEU A 400 -13.99 -18.39 -3.04
C LEU A 400 -13.73 -19.53 -2.05
N GLN A 401 -12.77 -20.41 -2.32
CA GLN A 401 -12.37 -21.47 -1.39
C GLN A 401 -11.82 -20.90 -0.08
N THR A 402 -11.03 -19.83 -0.14
CA THR A 402 -10.52 -19.16 1.06
C THR A 402 -11.64 -18.54 1.90
N MET A 403 -12.78 -18.22 1.28
CA MET A 403 -13.97 -17.67 1.95
C MET A 403 -14.77 -18.75 2.67
N ASN A 404 -14.79 -19.98 2.13
CA ASN A 404 -15.45 -21.13 2.75
C ASN A 404 -14.64 -21.75 3.90
N ARG A 405 -13.37 -21.35 4.08
CA ARG A 405 -12.56 -21.80 5.20
C ARG A 405 -13.07 -21.24 6.52
N ARG A 406 -13.23 -22.12 7.51
CA ARG A 406 -13.64 -21.73 8.87
C ARG A 406 -12.64 -20.73 9.46
N ARG A 407 -13.18 -19.71 10.12
CA ARG A 407 -12.42 -18.68 10.84
C ARG A 407 -12.72 -18.80 12.32
N ASP A 408 -11.76 -18.43 13.16
CA ASP A 408 -11.98 -18.30 14.60
C ASP A 408 -12.82 -17.05 14.93
N ASP A 409 -13.20 -16.89 16.20
CA ASP A 409 -13.93 -15.72 16.71
C ASP A 409 -13.17 -14.39 16.52
N HIS A 410 -11.88 -14.46 16.19
CA HIS A 410 -11.03 -13.33 15.88
C HIS A 410 -10.85 -13.10 14.37
N GLY A 411 -11.58 -13.82 13.53
CA GLY A 411 -11.56 -13.73 12.07
C GLY A 411 -10.32 -14.30 11.40
N ARG A 412 -9.45 -15.00 12.15
CA ARG A 412 -8.24 -15.65 11.63
C ARG A 412 -8.63 -16.97 10.98
N LEU A 413 -7.99 -17.28 9.85
CA LEU A 413 -8.17 -18.57 9.19
C LEU A 413 -7.74 -19.70 10.13
N LEU A 414 -8.62 -20.65 10.41
CA LEU A 414 -8.24 -21.85 11.12
C LEU A 414 -7.34 -22.67 10.20
N LYS A 415 -6.17 -23.08 10.71
CA LYS A 415 -5.27 -23.97 9.99
C LYS A 415 -6.00 -25.31 9.86
N GLN A 416 -6.42 -25.67 8.66
CA GLN A 416 -6.90 -27.03 8.40
C GLN A 416 -5.78 -27.97 8.83
N ASN A 417 -6.08 -28.88 9.77
CA ASN A 417 -5.17 -29.94 10.13
C ASN A 417 -5.03 -30.80 8.88
N ALA A 418 -3.88 -30.71 8.22
CA ALA A 418 -3.60 -31.36 6.94
C ALA A 418 -3.66 -32.91 6.99
N ASP A 419 -3.92 -33.47 8.17
CA ASP A 419 -3.92 -34.91 8.44
C ASP A 419 -5.31 -35.56 8.28
N LEU A 420 -6.39 -34.81 7.99
CA LEU A 420 -7.75 -35.38 7.88
C LEU A 420 -8.37 -35.37 6.49
N ASP A 421 -7.85 -34.60 5.52
CA ASP A 421 -8.51 -34.42 4.21
C ASP A 421 -7.88 -35.29 3.09
N GLN A 422 -7.04 -36.27 3.42
CA GLN A 422 -6.38 -37.11 2.41
C GLN A 422 -7.15 -38.41 2.06
N GLU A 423 -8.29 -38.66 2.71
CA GLU A 423 -9.09 -39.88 2.47
C GLU A 423 -10.40 -39.68 1.67
N GLU A 424 -10.87 -38.45 1.43
CA GLU A 424 -12.18 -38.23 0.77
C GLU A 424 -12.13 -37.85 -0.72
N ASP A 425 -10.96 -37.55 -1.30
CA ASP A 425 -10.84 -37.16 -2.72
C ASP A 425 -10.48 -38.34 -3.66
N ALA A 426 -10.71 -39.58 -3.21
CA ALA A 426 -10.39 -40.80 -3.96
C ALA A 426 -11.61 -41.55 -4.54
N THR A 427 -12.83 -41.03 -4.39
CA THR A 427 -14.07 -41.77 -4.73
C THR A 427 -14.89 -41.24 -5.91
N GLU A 428 -14.51 -40.17 -6.62
CA GLU A 428 -15.30 -39.64 -7.76
C GLU A 428 -14.68 -39.90 -9.16
N ALA A 429 -13.91 -40.96 -9.34
CA ALA A 429 -13.32 -41.34 -10.64
C ALA A 429 -13.81 -42.70 -11.18
N ALA A 430 -15.06 -43.09 -10.94
CA ALA A 430 -15.59 -44.36 -11.43
C ALA A 430 -17.12 -44.38 -11.70
N SER A 431 -17.57 -43.63 -12.70
CA SER A 431 -18.81 -43.86 -13.50
C SER A 431 -18.93 -42.65 -14.43
N ASP A 432 -18.86 -42.73 -15.75
CA ASP A 432 -19.77 -43.46 -16.63
C ASP A 432 -19.22 -43.25 -18.06
N ASP A 433 -18.72 -44.31 -18.69
CA ASP A 433 -18.39 -44.31 -20.11
C ASP A 433 -18.84 -45.68 -20.65
N SER A 434 -19.99 -45.66 -21.30
CA SER A 434 -20.59 -46.80 -21.97
C SER A 434 -20.28 -46.73 -23.46
N ASP A 435 -19.56 -47.76 -23.90
CA ASP A 435 -19.61 -48.42 -25.19
C ASP A 435 -19.65 -47.55 -26.47
N ASP A 436 -18.49 -47.40 -27.12
CA ASP A 436 -18.41 -47.81 -28.52
C ASP A 436 -17.04 -48.40 -28.90
N ASP A 437 -17.16 -49.56 -29.51
CA ASP A 437 -16.15 -50.55 -29.86
C ASP A 437 -15.34 -50.14 -31.10
N VAL A 438 -14.12 -50.68 -31.18
CA VAL A 438 -13.31 -51.06 -32.36
C VAL A 438 -11.85 -50.61 -32.23
N GLY A 439 -11.03 -51.59 -31.83
CA GLY A 439 -9.87 -51.94 -32.66
C GLY A 439 -8.51 -51.35 -32.30
N SER A 440 -7.82 -52.10 -31.44
CA SER A 440 -6.52 -52.71 -31.76
C SER A 440 -5.22 -52.14 -31.15
N HIS A 441 -4.53 -53.07 -30.49
CA HIS A 441 -3.08 -53.21 -30.30
C HIS A 441 -2.29 -52.26 -29.38
N ALA A 442 -2.00 -52.82 -28.19
CA ALA A 442 -0.65 -53.22 -27.75
C ALA A 442 -0.03 -52.46 -26.55
N LEU A 443 0.04 -53.23 -25.46
CA LEU A 443 1.21 -53.43 -24.58
C LEU A 443 1.74 -52.24 -23.75
N GLY A 444 1.72 -52.44 -22.43
CA GLY A 444 2.87 -52.03 -21.60
C GLY A 444 2.59 -51.32 -20.28
N LYS A 445 1.91 -51.98 -19.33
CA LYS A 445 2.09 -51.67 -17.89
C LYS A 445 3.56 -51.88 -17.49
N LYS A 446 4.18 -50.90 -16.84
CA LYS A 446 4.83 -51.05 -15.51
C LYS A 446 5.50 -49.75 -15.07
N GLY A 447 5.12 -49.29 -13.87
CA GLY A 447 5.78 -48.19 -13.19
C GLY A 447 7.16 -48.55 -12.66
N THR A 448 8.01 -47.54 -12.49
CA THR A 448 9.26 -47.67 -11.75
C THR A 448 9.57 -46.39 -10.98
N LYS A 449 9.60 -46.55 -9.65
CA LYS A 449 10.26 -45.67 -8.68
C LYS A 449 11.72 -45.46 -9.11
N ARG A 450 12.14 -44.22 -9.35
CA ARG A 450 13.56 -43.89 -9.57
C ARG A 450 14.29 -43.80 -8.23
N LYS A 451 15.02 -44.86 -7.90
CA LYS A 451 16.10 -44.91 -6.90
C LYS A 451 17.40 -44.55 -7.65
N ARG A 452 18.06 -43.44 -7.30
CA ARG A 452 19.37 -43.07 -7.87
C ARG A 452 20.42 -44.07 -7.40
N ALA A 453 21.06 -44.76 -8.34
CA ALA A 453 22.29 -45.51 -8.16
C ALA A 453 23.46 -44.75 -8.81
N ILE A 454 24.64 -44.94 -8.23
CA ILE A 454 25.97 -44.40 -8.55
C ILE A 454 26.77 -45.49 -9.29
N ALA A 455 27.80 -45.05 -10.03
CA ALA A 455 28.85 -45.78 -10.81
C ALA A 455 28.48 -45.97 -12.30
N SER A 456 29.36 -45.83 -13.30
CA SER A 456 30.83 -45.71 -13.45
C SER A 456 31.11 -45.18 -14.89
N ASP A 457 32.03 -44.23 -15.11
CA ASP A 457 33.40 -44.43 -15.64
C ASP A 457 33.48 -44.53 -17.18
N ASP A 458 34.11 -43.54 -17.85
CA ASP A 458 35.21 -43.71 -18.84
C ASP A 458 35.71 -42.36 -19.43
N SER A 459 37.03 -42.28 -19.68
CA SER A 459 37.78 -41.40 -20.60
C SER A 459 38.31 -40.01 -20.15
N ASP A 460 39.58 -40.05 -19.70
CA ASP A 460 40.80 -39.36 -20.18
C ASP A 460 41.03 -37.82 -20.11
N ASP A 461 42.16 -37.53 -19.44
CA ASP A 461 43.29 -36.64 -19.81
C ASP A 461 43.49 -35.24 -19.17
N GLU A 462 44.72 -35.10 -18.65
CA GLU A 462 45.56 -33.92 -18.33
C GLU A 462 45.36 -33.11 -17.03
N ASP A 463 46.20 -33.49 -16.05
CA ASP A 463 47.23 -32.69 -15.38
C ASP A 463 46.94 -31.55 -14.36
N MET A 464 47.55 -31.76 -13.19
CA MET A 464 48.12 -30.82 -12.19
C MET A 464 47.30 -30.40 -10.94
N PRO A 465 47.99 -30.24 -9.79
CA PRO A 465 47.49 -30.61 -8.47
C PRO A 465 47.05 -29.38 -7.67
N LEU A 466 46.23 -29.57 -6.63
CA LEU A 466 46.35 -28.82 -5.35
C LEU A 466 45.39 -29.41 -4.29
N VAL A 467 46.00 -30.01 -3.26
CA VAL A 467 45.65 -30.00 -1.83
C VAL A 467 44.18 -30.17 -1.43
N SER A 468 43.88 -31.36 -0.93
CA SER A 468 42.73 -31.68 -0.11
C SER A 468 42.99 -31.33 1.37
N GLN A 469 41.97 -30.89 2.10
CA GLN A 469 41.48 -31.56 3.33
C GLN A 469 40.11 -31.00 3.78
N PRO A 470 39.18 -31.85 4.25
CA PRO A 470 37.84 -31.45 4.70
C PRO A 470 37.72 -31.44 6.22
N ALA A 471 36.99 -30.47 6.79
CA ALA A 471 36.60 -30.49 8.20
C ALA A 471 35.08 -30.49 8.38
N LYS A 472 34.56 -31.68 8.67
CA LYS A 472 33.24 -31.96 9.23
C LYS A 472 33.06 -31.18 10.55
N ARG A 473 32.04 -30.32 10.68
CA ARG A 473 31.60 -29.82 12.00
C ARG A 473 30.25 -30.39 12.40
N LYS A 474 30.31 -31.06 13.57
CA LYS A 474 29.26 -31.73 14.32
C LYS A 474 28.20 -30.75 14.82
N LYS A 475 26.94 -31.19 14.77
CA LYS A 475 25.82 -30.62 15.53
C LYS A 475 26.03 -30.89 17.03
N HIS A 476 25.82 -29.87 17.87
CA HIS A 476 25.52 -30.04 19.29
C HIS A 476 24.30 -29.18 19.67
N PRO A 477 23.36 -29.71 20.47
CA PRO A 477 22.27 -28.95 21.04
C PRO A 477 22.62 -28.54 22.49
N SER A 478 22.45 -27.27 22.84
CA SER A 478 22.48 -26.84 24.24
C SER A 478 21.27 -25.98 24.55
N LYS A 479 20.34 -26.60 25.28
CA LYS A 479 19.27 -25.95 26.05
C LYS A 479 19.90 -25.24 27.25
N THR A 480 19.47 -24.01 27.53
CA THR A 480 19.34 -23.50 28.91
C THR A 480 18.34 -22.32 28.95
N PRO A 481 17.42 -22.28 29.93
CA PRO A 481 16.40 -21.24 30.06
C PRO A 481 16.86 -20.11 31.00
N SER A 482 16.83 -18.86 30.54
CA SER A 482 17.00 -17.69 31.42
C SER A 482 15.63 -17.14 31.82
N ARG A 483 15.25 -17.47 33.06
CA ARG A 483 14.11 -16.95 33.80
C ARG A 483 14.54 -15.61 34.41
N ARG A 484 14.04 -14.48 33.88
CA ARG A 484 14.14 -13.18 34.56
C ARG A 484 12.77 -12.74 35.05
N MET A 485 12.68 -12.62 36.37
CA MET A 485 11.54 -12.12 37.09
C MET A 485 11.39 -10.62 36.86
N SER A 486 10.21 -10.20 36.42
CA SER A 486 9.80 -8.80 36.38
C SER A 486 9.19 -8.43 37.73
N THR A 487 9.85 -7.53 38.45
CA THR A 487 9.42 -6.95 39.71
C THR A 487 8.31 -5.93 39.47
N ARG A 488 7.16 -6.17 40.12
CA ARG A 488 6.08 -5.20 40.39
C ARG A 488 6.65 -3.87 40.89
N SER A 489 6.28 -2.75 40.27
CA SER A 489 6.28 -1.45 40.94
C SER A 489 4.85 -0.97 41.18
N THR A 490 4.63 -0.64 42.43
CA THR A 490 3.41 -0.20 43.10
C THR A 490 2.95 1.20 42.69
N THR A 491 1.64 1.37 42.72
CA THR A 491 0.86 2.60 42.57
C THR A 491 1.02 3.56 43.76
N LEU A 492 1.17 4.86 43.48
CA LEU A 492 0.84 6.00 44.34
C LEU A 492 0.20 7.06 43.40
N SER A 493 -1.09 7.40 43.49
CA SER A 493 -1.80 8.21 44.49
C SER A 493 -1.22 9.62 44.69
N SER A 494 -1.86 10.64 44.09
CA SER A 494 -2.16 11.90 44.80
C SER A 494 -3.18 12.76 44.04
N ARG A 495 -4.31 13.00 44.72
CA ARG A 495 -5.22 14.14 44.54
C ARG A 495 -4.51 15.45 44.92
N GLN A 496 -5.16 16.56 44.53
CA GLN A 496 -4.94 17.98 44.91
C GLN A 496 -4.10 18.80 43.93
N ARG A 497 -4.74 19.67 43.14
CA ARG A 497 -4.94 21.08 43.53
C ARG A 497 -5.89 21.77 42.53
N GLN A 498 -7.01 22.26 43.05
CA GLN A 498 -7.78 23.34 42.43
C GLN A 498 -7.34 24.66 43.10
N GLN A 499 -7.53 25.76 42.35
CA GLN A 499 -7.47 27.18 42.73
C GLN A 499 -6.06 27.79 42.83
N MET A 500 -5.73 28.73 41.92
CA MET A 500 -5.92 30.18 42.11
C MET A 500 -5.73 30.98 40.80
N ASN A 501 -6.61 31.97 40.62
CA ASN A 501 -6.51 33.33 40.03
C ASN A 501 -5.72 33.56 38.72
N ALA A 502 -6.27 34.17 37.66
CA ALA A 502 -7.01 35.44 37.51
C ALA A 502 -6.11 36.70 37.60
N THR A 503 -5.65 37.16 36.42
CA THR A 503 -5.31 38.53 35.96
C THR A 503 -4.97 38.34 34.46
N GLY A 504 -5.40 39.08 33.44
CA GLY A 504 -6.06 40.37 33.28
C GLY A 504 -5.38 41.10 32.11
N SER A 505 -5.99 41.18 30.92
CA SER A 505 -5.80 42.26 29.94
C SER A 505 -6.81 42.14 28.78
N VAL A 506 -7.92 42.87 28.81
CA VAL A 506 -8.26 44.05 27.97
C VAL A 506 -7.89 43.93 26.49
N THR A 507 -8.90 43.71 25.65
CA THR A 507 -9.10 44.40 24.36
C THR A 507 -10.60 44.36 24.04
N ASP A 508 -11.18 45.55 23.98
CA ASP A 508 -12.54 45.85 23.54
C ASP A 508 -12.76 45.47 22.08
N SER A 509 -13.92 44.89 21.77
CA SER A 509 -14.58 45.07 20.47
C SER A 509 -16.05 44.77 20.63
N ASP A 510 -16.84 45.83 20.71
CA ASP A 510 -18.30 45.83 20.68
C ASP A 510 -18.82 45.16 19.40
N SER A 511 -19.72 44.18 19.54
CA SER A 511 -20.72 43.89 18.52
C SER A 511 -21.90 43.14 19.14
N ASP A 512 -23.03 43.83 19.17
CA ASP A 512 -24.37 43.34 19.53
C ASP A 512 -24.75 42.07 18.75
N SER A 513 -25.24 41.04 19.45
CA SER A 513 -26.41 40.26 19.00
C SER A 513 -26.83 39.20 20.03
N ASP A 514 -28.06 39.38 20.50
CA ASP A 514 -29.05 38.41 20.98
C ASP A 514 -28.62 37.19 21.82
N VAL A 515 -28.93 37.35 23.11
CA VAL A 515 -28.94 36.36 24.18
C VAL A 515 -29.95 35.24 23.89
N TYR A 516 -29.44 34.06 23.52
CA TYR A 516 -30.17 32.79 23.63
C TYR A 516 -29.62 31.98 24.83
N GLN A 517 -30.36 31.91 25.93
CA GLN A 517 -30.01 31.08 27.09
C GLN A 517 -30.39 29.61 26.83
N SER A 518 -29.36 28.76 26.65
CA SER A 518 -29.54 27.31 26.56
C SER A 518 -29.74 26.67 27.95
N PRO A 519 -30.59 25.63 28.11
CA PRO A 519 -30.81 24.99 29.40
C PRO A 519 -29.57 24.22 29.88
N THR A 520 -29.08 24.57 31.07
CA THR A 520 -27.94 23.89 31.71
C THR A 520 -28.34 22.49 32.20
N LYS A 521 -27.92 21.45 31.48
CA LYS A 521 -28.08 20.05 31.92
C LYS A 521 -27.11 19.76 33.08
N LYS A 522 -27.65 19.65 34.29
CA LYS A 522 -26.95 19.15 35.49
C LYS A 522 -26.47 17.72 35.26
N LYS A 523 -25.15 17.51 35.18
CA LYS A 523 -24.54 16.17 35.10
C LYS A 523 -24.70 15.44 36.45
N ARG A 524 -25.66 14.53 36.51
CA ARG A 524 -25.80 13.55 37.60
C ARG A 524 -24.65 12.55 37.49
N LYS A 525 -23.76 12.51 38.50
CA LYS A 525 -22.71 11.49 38.60
C LYS A 525 -23.34 10.17 39.03
N VAL A 526 -23.60 9.29 38.07
CA VAL A 526 -23.93 7.88 38.34
C VAL A 526 -22.62 7.12 38.47
N SER A 527 -22.35 6.60 39.67
CA SER A 527 -21.21 5.72 39.94
C SER A 527 -21.45 4.36 39.29
N VAL A 528 -20.72 4.06 38.22
CA VAL A 528 -20.72 2.72 37.60
C VAL A 528 -19.95 1.76 38.52
N PRO A 529 -20.51 0.59 38.87
CA PRO A 529 -19.81 -0.42 39.67
C PRO A 529 -18.66 -1.03 38.86
N LYS A 530 -17.47 -1.06 39.45
CA LYS A 530 -16.29 -1.72 38.88
C LYS A 530 -16.52 -3.24 38.88
N ARG A 531 -16.64 -3.83 37.69
CA ARG A 531 -16.50 -5.28 37.49
C ARG A 531 -15.09 -5.72 37.89
N THR A 532 -14.99 -6.47 38.98
CA THR A 532 -13.80 -7.26 39.32
C THR A 532 -13.78 -8.50 38.44
N SER A 533 -12.78 -8.61 37.58
CA SER A 533 -12.57 -9.81 36.76
C SER A 533 -12.17 -10.98 37.65
N GLY A 534 -13.13 -11.86 37.93
CA GLY A 534 -12.90 -13.15 38.56
C GLY A 534 -12.05 -14.04 37.66
N ARG A 535 -10.90 -14.45 38.20
CA ARG A 535 -10.00 -15.46 37.64
C ARG A 535 -10.77 -16.78 37.50
N THR A 536 -10.85 -17.31 36.28
CA THR A 536 -11.52 -18.57 35.96
C THR A 536 -10.95 -19.72 36.79
N GLN A 537 -11.77 -20.29 37.67
CA GLN A 537 -11.51 -21.62 38.21
C GLN A 537 -11.78 -22.64 37.10
N ARG A 538 -10.88 -23.62 36.96
CA ARG A 538 -11.06 -24.75 36.06
C ARG A 538 -12.22 -25.60 36.57
N TYR A 539 -13.29 -25.66 35.78
CA TYR A 539 -14.40 -26.56 35.98
C TYR A 539 -13.96 -27.97 35.54
N SER A 540 -13.94 -28.91 36.47
CA SER A 540 -13.80 -30.34 36.22
C SER A 540 -15.13 -31.01 36.57
N GLY A 541 -16.06 -31.00 35.61
CA GLY A 541 -17.29 -31.78 35.68
C GLY A 541 -17.34 -32.68 34.45
N SER A 542 -17.45 -33.98 34.68
CA SER A 542 -17.72 -34.98 33.63
C SER A 542 -19.17 -34.82 33.18
N TYR A 543 -19.37 -34.66 31.88
CA TYR A 543 -20.70 -34.66 31.27
C TYR A 543 -21.24 -36.09 31.26
N ASP A 544 -22.46 -36.26 31.76
CA ASP A 544 -23.25 -37.48 31.64
C ASP A 544 -24.07 -37.35 30.34
N VAL A 545 -23.83 -38.25 29.40
CA VAL A 545 -24.29 -38.14 27.99
C VAL A 545 -25.68 -38.78 27.81
N ASP A 546 -26.19 -39.48 28.82
CA ASP A 546 -27.43 -40.26 28.71
C ASP A 546 -28.70 -39.48 29.11
N ALA A 547 -28.60 -38.17 29.37
CA ALA A 547 -29.73 -37.32 29.77
C ALA A 547 -30.23 -36.34 28.69
N ALA A 548 -29.73 -36.44 27.45
CA ALA A 548 -30.01 -35.44 26.39
C ALA A 548 -30.84 -35.97 25.20
N SER A 549 -31.45 -37.14 25.31
CA SER A 549 -32.16 -37.80 24.20
C SER A 549 -33.69 -37.85 24.32
N GLU A 550 -34.32 -37.04 25.17
CA GLU A 550 -35.78 -36.97 25.28
C GLU A 550 -36.27 -35.53 25.42
N SER A 551 -36.58 -34.86 24.29
CA SER A 551 -37.66 -33.88 24.16
C SER A 551 -37.57 -33.10 22.84
N ASP A 552 -38.57 -33.32 21.98
CA ASP A 552 -39.24 -32.36 21.08
C ASP A 552 -39.50 -32.97 19.69
N GLU A 553 -40.46 -33.89 19.69
CA GLU A 553 -41.42 -34.07 18.59
C GLU A 553 -42.57 -33.05 18.78
N GLU A 554 -43.23 -32.68 17.68
CA GLU A 554 -44.41 -31.79 17.55
C GLU A 554 -44.15 -30.27 17.45
N MET A 555 -44.08 -29.76 16.21
CA MET A 555 -45.08 -28.78 15.75
C MET A 555 -45.08 -28.68 14.21
N GLU A 556 -45.96 -29.45 13.57
CA GLU A 556 -46.49 -29.14 12.23
C GLU A 556 -47.48 -27.97 12.37
N LYS A 557 -47.30 -26.90 11.60
CA LYS A 557 -48.45 -26.09 11.16
C LYS A 557 -48.18 -25.45 9.82
N ALA A 558 -49.05 -25.82 8.88
CA ALA A 558 -49.16 -25.30 7.53
C ALA A 558 -49.52 -23.81 7.53
N ASP A 559 -48.91 -23.06 6.60
CA ASP A 559 -49.50 -21.87 6.02
C ASP A 559 -49.53 -22.04 4.50
N GLU A 560 -50.75 -22.28 4.05
CA GLU A 560 -51.26 -22.28 2.70
C GLU A 560 -51.37 -20.81 2.26
N PHE A 561 -50.55 -20.36 1.31
CA PHE A 561 -50.70 -19.04 0.70
C PHE A 561 -51.28 -19.16 -0.71
N GLU A 562 -52.49 -18.64 -0.79
CA GLU A 562 -53.46 -18.64 -1.88
C GLU A 562 -52.96 -17.78 -3.06
N SER A 563 -53.06 -18.35 -4.25
CA SER A 563 -52.85 -17.69 -5.53
C SER A 563 -53.99 -16.73 -5.85
N GLY A 564 -53.67 -15.45 -6.10
CA GLY A 564 -54.59 -14.47 -6.67
C GLY A 564 -54.04 -13.91 -7.98
N GLU A 565 -54.50 -14.47 -9.10
CA GLU A 565 -54.54 -13.82 -10.41
C GLU A 565 -55.45 -12.59 -10.36
N GLU A 566 -55.00 -11.45 -10.88
CA GLU A 566 -55.91 -10.53 -11.56
C GLU A 566 -55.18 -9.83 -12.72
N ILE A 567 -55.70 -10.12 -13.90
CA ILE A 567 -55.38 -9.53 -15.20
C ILE A 567 -56.33 -8.35 -15.38
N GLU A 568 -55.84 -7.14 -15.63
CA GLU A 568 -56.63 -6.08 -16.24
C GLU A 568 -55.89 -5.49 -17.45
N ASP A 569 -56.52 -5.68 -18.61
CA ASP A 569 -56.29 -4.98 -19.87
C ASP A 569 -56.69 -3.49 -19.74
N VAL A 570 -55.79 -2.56 -20.10
CA VAL A 570 -56.05 -1.33 -20.89
C VAL A 570 -54.81 -0.92 -21.66
#